data_AF-A0A357CI76-F1
#
_entry.id   AF-A0A357CI76-F1
#
_cell.length_a   1.000
_cell.length_b   1.000
_cell.length_c   1.000
_cell.angle_alpha   90.00
_cell.angle_beta   90.00
_cell.angle_gamma   90.00
#
_symmetry.space_group_name_H-M   'P 1'
#
loop_
_entity.id
_entity.type
_entity.pdbx_description
1 polymer ?
#
loop_
_entity_poly.entity_id
_entity_poly.type
_entity_poly.pdbx_seq_one_letter_code
_entity_poly.pdbx_strand_id
1 'polypeptide(L)' 'ETTRVLTDAAVNGKSDALEGLKENVIVGRLIPAGTGGTLTRLNKIATHRDELILEERQRTADEQLEQEEEQAAEGV' A
#
# COMPACT_ATOMS: atom_id res chain seq x y z
N GLU A 1 21.63 -20.71 22.25
CA GLU A 1 20.90 -19.41 22.25
C GLU A 1 19.76 -19.40 21.23
N THR A 2 20.01 -19.71 19.95
CA THR A 2 18.99 -19.74 18.88
C THR A 2 17.78 -20.62 19.20
N THR A 3 17.98 -21.81 19.76
CA THR A 3 16.89 -22.72 20.15
C THR A 3 15.94 -22.07 21.16
N ARG A 4 16.48 -21.35 22.16
CA ARG A 4 15.67 -20.63 23.15
C ARG A 4 14.81 -19.55 22.48
N VAL A 5 15.41 -18.74 21.60
CA VAL A 5 14.72 -17.66 20.90
C VAL A 5 13.60 -18.20 20.00
N LEU A 6 13.82 -19.31 19.29
CA LEU A 6 12.81 -19.94 18.44
C LEU A 6 11.65 -20.53 19.26
N THR A 7 11.94 -21.19 20.38
CA THR A 7 10.90 -21.74 21.27
C THR A 7 10.02 -20.63 21.85
N ASP A 8 10.62 -19.55 22.36
CA ASP A 8 9.86 -18.43 22.93
C ASP A 8 9.01 -17.72 21.87
N ALA A 9 9.51 -17.56 20.64
CA ALA A 9 8.75 -16.97 19.55
C ALA A 9 7.56 -17.83 19.13
N ALA A 10 7.75 -19.15 19.03
CA ALA A 10 6.71 -20.10 18.64
C ALA A 10 5.59 -20.19 19.69
N VAL A 11 5.93 -20.29 20.97
CA VAL A 11 4.94 -20.37 22.06
C VAL A 11 4.10 -19.09 22.15
N ASN A 12 4.70 -17.93 21.89
CA ASN A 12 4.00 -16.64 21.89
C ASN A 12 3.35 -16.29 20.54
N GLY A 13 3.47 -17.13 19.51
CA GLY A 13 2.93 -16.87 18.17
C GLY A 13 3.47 -15.59 17.51
N LYS A 14 4.74 -15.25 17.74
CA LYS A 14 5.33 -14.00 17.23
C LYS A 14 5.47 -14.03 15.70
N SER A 15 5.10 -12.94 15.05
CA SER A 15 5.29 -12.72 13.61
C SER A 15 6.36 -11.67 13.34
N ASP A 16 7.15 -11.88 12.30
CA ASP A 16 8.16 -10.93 11.84
C ASP A 16 7.63 -10.16 10.62
N ALA A 17 7.62 -8.84 10.70
CA ALA A 17 7.15 -7.95 9.63
C ALA A 17 8.21 -7.73 8.52
N LEU A 18 9.44 -8.22 8.70
CA LEU A 18 10.54 -8.11 7.75
C LEU A 18 10.86 -6.67 7.37
N GLU A 19 10.84 -5.77 8.35
CA GLU A 19 11.14 -4.35 8.13
C GLU A 19 12.64 -4.04 8.27
N GLY A 20 13.42 -4.94 8.86
CA GLY A 20 14.83 -4.73 9.15
C GLY A 20 15.77 -5.21 8.04
N LEU A 21 17.03 -4.81 8.17
CA LEU A 21 18.07 -5.15 7.20
C LEU A 21 18.40 -6.64 7.23
N LYS A 22 18.60 -7.21 8.43
CA LYS A 22 19.09 -8.59 8.57
C LYS A 22 18.04 -9.61 8.14
N GLU A 23 16.77 -9.42 8.50
CA GLU A 23 15.75 -10.41 8.16
C GLU A 23 15.53 -10.49 6.64
N ASN A 24 15.54 -9.34 5.95
CA ASN A 24 15.45 -9.31 4.49
C ASN A 24 16.65 -10.00 3.81
N VAL A 25 17.86 -9.81 4.35
CA VAL A 25 19.05 -10.50 3.85
C VAL A 25 18.93 -12.01 4.04
N ILE A 26 18.48 -12.47 5.21
CA ILE A 26 18.33 -13.90 5.52
C ILE A 26 17.30 -14.57 4.61
N VAL A 27 16.19 -13.89 4.30
CA VAL A 27 15.10 -14.44 3.48
C VAL A 27 15.32 -14.20 1.96
N GLY A 28 16.31 -13.39 1.58
CA GLY A 28 16.67 -13.14 0.17
C GLY A 28 15.76 -12.12 -0.52
N ARG A 29 15.16 -11.19 0.23
CA ARG A 29 14.39 -10.07 -0.31
C ARG A 29 15.24 -8.81 -0.43
N LEU A 30 14.75 -7.84 -1.19
CA LEU A 30 15.38 -6.54 -1.35
C LEU A 30 15.43 -5.81 0.00
N ILE A 31 16.61 -5.34 0.40
CA ILE A 31 16.80 -4.68 1.69
C ILE A 31 16.15 -3.28 1.74
N PRO A 32 15.73 -2.80 2.92
CA PRO A 32 15.12 -1.46 3.10
C PRO A 32 16.16 -0.32 3.06
N ALA A 33 17.26 -0.49 2.32
CA ALA A 33 18.35 0.47 2.21
C ALA A 33 18.82 0.59 0.75
N GLY A 34 19.59 1.63 0.45
CA GLY A 34 20.11 1.89 -0.90
C GLY A 34 19.00 1.87 -1.96
N THR A 35 19.23 1.12 -3.03
CA THR A 35 18.28 0.97 -4.14
C THR A 35 16.95 0.37 -3.68
N GLY A 36 16.95 -0.55 -2.73
CA GLY A 36 15.73 -1.20 -2.26
C GLY A 36 14.81 -0.31 -1.45
N GLY A 37 15.39 0.52 -0.58
CA GLY A 37 14.65 1.57 0.10
C GLY A 37 14.11 2.63 -0.88
N THR A 38 14.89 2.99 -1.90
CA THR A 38 14.44 3.94 -2.93
C THR A 38 13.27 3.39 -3.74
N LEU A 39 13.34 2.13 -4.20
CA LEU A 39 12.27 1.49 -4.96
C LEU A 39 10.97 1.44 -4.15
N THR A 40 11.08 1.10 -2.87
CA THR A 40 9.92 1.07 -1.96
C THR A 40 9.28 2.46 -1.83
N ARG A 41 10.07 3.53 -1.72
CA ARG A 41 9.55 4.91 -1.67
C ARG A 41 8.87 5.31 -2.98
N LEU A 42 9.48 4.98 -4.12
CA LEU A 42 8.93 5.29 -5.44
C LEU A 42 7.57 4.60 -5.63
N ASN A 43 7.48 3.32 -5.28
CA ASN A 43 6.23 2.57 -5.35
C ASN A 43 5.14 3.21 -4.47
N LYS A 44 5.46 3.61 -3.23
CA LYS A 44 4.51 4.30 -2.35
C LYS A 44 3.99 5.60 -2.97
N ILE A 45 4.86 6.39 -3.57
CA ILE A 45 4.47 7.65 -4.23
C ILE A 45 3.58 7.36 -5.45
N ALA A 46 3.91 6.36 -6.25
CA ALA A 46 3.11 5.97 -7.41
C ALA A 46 1.70 5.53 -6.97
N THR A 47 1.61 4.61 -6.01
CA THR A 47 0.32 4.14 -5.48
C THR A 47 -0.52 5.28 -4.91
N HIS A 48 0.08 6.20 -4.16
CA HIS A 48 -0.65 7.34 -3.61
C HIS A 48 -1.17 8.28 -4.71
N ARG A 49 -0.39 8.51 -5.77
CA ARG A 49 -0.85 9.29 -6.92
C ARG A 49 -2.00 8.62 -7.65
N ASP A 50 -1.90 7.30 -7.85
CA ASP A 50 -2.93 6.53 -8.54
C ASP A 50 -4.26 6.57 -7.76
N GLU A 51 -4.20 6.51 -6.43
CA GLU A 51 -5.35 6.65 -5.54
C GLU A 51 -6.05 8.01 -5.71
N LEU A 52 -5.30 9.11 -5.65
CA LEU A 52 -5.85 10.46 -5.84
C LEU A 52 -6.48 10.65 -7.23
N ILE A 53 -5.89 10.06 -8.27
CA ILE A 53 -6.45 10.14 -9.63
C ILE A 53 -7.78 9.39 -9.71
N LEU A 54 -7.89 8.23 -9.05
CA LEU A 54 -9.11 7.46 -9.04
C LEU A 54 -10.23 8.19 -8.30
N GLU A 55 -9.93 8.77 -7.14
CA GLU A 55 -10.88 9.58 -6.37
C GLU A 55 -11.40 10.77 -7.18
N GLU A 56 -10.51 11.51 -7.85
CA GLU A 56 -10.92 12.65 -8.67
C GLU A 56 -11.81 12.21 -9.84
N ARG A 57 -11.48 11.10 -10.50
CA ARG A 57 -12.32 10.55 -11.57
C ARG A 57 -13.70 10.15 -11.09
N GLN A 58 -13.79 9.52 -9.91
CA GLN A 58 -15.06 9.16 -9.30
C GLN A 58 -15.89 10.42 -9.03
N ARG A 59 -15.29 11.42 -8.40
CA ARG A 59 -15.96 12.70 -8.13
C ARG A 59 -16.47 13.36 -9.40
N THR A 60 -15.65 13.44 -10.45
CA THR A 60 -16.08 14.04 -11.72
C THR A 60 -17.20 13.24 -12.40
N ALA A 61 -17.20 11.90 -12.25
CA ALA A 61 -18.25 11.06 -12.80
C ALA A 61 -19.57 11.24 -12.03
N ASP A 62 -19.51 11.34 -10.71
CA ASP A 62 -20.67 11.61 -9.86
C ASP A 62 -21.27 12.99 -10.17
N GLU A 63 -20.42 14.03 -10.27
CA GLU A 63 -20.84 15.39 -10.65
C GLU A 63 -21.45 15.44 -12.07
N GLN A 64 -20.96 14.63 -13.01
CA GLN A 64 -21.53 14.51 -14.35
C GLN A 64 -22.90 13.83 -14.34
N LEU A 65 -23.05 12.75 -13.57
CA LEU A 65 -24.32 12.05 -13.43
C LEU A 65 -25.40 12.96 -12.82
N GLU A 66 -25.05 13.71 -11.77
CA GLU A 66 -25.96 14.70 -11.17
C GLU A 66 -26.42 15.76 -12.17
N GLN A 67 -25.50 16.28 -13.00
CA GLN A 67 -25.83 17.25 -14.05
C GLN A 67 -26.72 16.66 -15.16
N GLU A 68 -26.48 15.40 -15.56
CA GLU A 68 -27.31 14.71 -16.54
C GLU A 68 -28.74 14.47 -16.01
N GLU A 69 -28.87 14.10 -14.74
CA GLU A 69 -30.18 13.92 -14.08
C GLU A 69 -30.96 15.25 -14.00
N GLU A 70 -30.30 16.35 -13.63
CA GLU A 70 -30.92 17.68 -13.59
C GLU A 70 -31.37 18.16 -14.99
N GLN A 71 -30.53 18.00 -16.02
CA GLN A 71 -30.88 18.38 -17.40
C GLN A 71 -32.04 17.55 -17.96
N ALA A 72 -32.14 16.27 -17.60
CA ALA A 72 -33.26 15.42 -17.99
C ALA A 72 -34.58 15.84 -17.31
N ALA A 73 -34.53 16.38 -16.09
CA ALA A 73 -35.69 16.84 -15.36
C ALA A 73 -36.25 18.19 -15.88
N GLU A 74 -35.39 19.10 -16.36
CA GLU A 74 -35.81 20.39 -16.93
C GLU A 74 -36.35 20.29 -18.37
N GLY A 75 -36.12 19.16 -19.06
CA GLY A 75 -36.48 18.94 -20.46
C GLY A 75 -37.89 18.40 -20.75
N VAL A 76 -38.78 18.28 -19.75
CA VAL A 76 -40.17 17.77 -19.87
C VAL A 76 -41.19 18.85 -19.58
#